data_AF-A0A2N5KC80-F1
#
_entry.id   AF-A0A2N5KC80-F1
#
_cell.length_a   1.000
_cell.length_b   1.000
_cell.length_c   1.000
_cell.angle_alpha   90.00
_cell.angle_beta   90.00
_cell.angle_gamma   90.00
#
_symmetry.space_group_name_H-M   'P 1'
#
loop_
_entity.id
_entity.type
_entity.pdbx_description
1 polymer ?
#
loop_
_entity_poly.entity_id
_entity_poly.type
_entity_poly.pdbx_seq_one_letter_code
_entity_poly.pdbx_strand_id
1 'polypeptide(L)'
;MPQRILGQDLFFWFGLLGVERLPLGHFRRLSQVQVVVDSGGYRALLQNGALDWRPMFRAFTSDGVLWSNGQSEAIDAVIFATGYRSNLAFLNGLGALDRFGQPLQRAGVSLTTPGLGYVGLQGQRTFASATLRGVGLDAAYVVSRLRRYLWHSHQFAGNQQVG
;
A
#
# COMPACT_ATOMS: atom_id res chain seq x y z
N MET A 1 20.19 -4.25 4.52
CA MET A 1 20.85 -2.96 4.21
C MET A 1 21.01 -2.26 5.55
N PRO A 2 22.18 -1.70 5.91
CA PRO A 2 22.33 -1.05 7.21
C PRO A 2 21.36 0.13 7.34
N GLN A 3 20.60 0.18 8.43
CA GLN A 3 19.56 1.20 8.68
C GLN A 3 20.12 2.60 8.95
N ARG A 4 21.42 2.71 9.26
CA ARG A 4 22.12 3.99 9.37
C ARG A 4 23.31 4.00 8.43
N ILE A 5 23.31 4.93 7.49
CA ILE A 5 24.47 5.23 6.64
C ILE A 5 25.01 6.55 7.17
N LEU A 6 26.29 6.59 7.55
CA LEU A 6 26.95 7.80 8.07
C LEU A 6 26.23 8.44 9.26
N GLY A 7 25.69 7.63 10.18
CA GLY A 7 25.01 8.11 11.39
C GLY A 7 23.57 8.58 11.21
N GLN A 8 23.09 8.72 9.97
CA GLN A 8 21.72 9.09 9.63
C GLN A 8 20.91 7.91 9.10
N ASP A 9 19.60 7.92 9.32
CA ASP A 9 18.72 6.80 9.00
C ASP A 9 18.54 6.59 7.47
N LEU A 10 18.29 5.36 7.02
CA LEU A 10 18.12 5.02 5.59
C LEU A 10 17.02 5.85 4.91
N PHE A 11 15.92 6.15 5.61
CA PHE A 11 14.86 7.04 5.15
C PHE A 11 15.28 8.51 5.11
N PHE A 12 16.24 8.96 5.93
CA PHE A 12 16.84 10.30 5.74
C PHE A 12 17.52 10.36 4.37
N TRP A 13 18.29 9.34 4.01
CA TRP A 13 18.93 9.27 2.70
C TRP A 13 17.93 9.04 1.55
N PHE A 14 16.89 8.22 1.71
CA PHE A 14 15.85 8.07 0.69
C PHE A 14 15.03 9.33 0.47
N GLY A 15 14.79 10.11 1.52
CA GLY A 15 14.21 11.45 1.42
C GLY A 15 15.14 12.40 0.67
N LEU A 16 16.43 12.42 1.01
CA LEU A 16 17.44 13.29 0.39
C LEU A 16 17.68 12.96 -1.09
N LEU A 17 17.69 11.67 -1.44
CA LEU A 17 17.87 11.17 -2.81
C LEU A 17 16.57 11.19 -3.62
N GLY A 18 15.44 11.57 -3.02
CA GLY A 18 14.15 11.66 -3.71
C GLY A 18 13.52 10.32 -4.10
N VAL A 19 14.06 9.20 -3.63
CA VAL A 19 13.58 7.83 -3.93
C VAL A 19 12.15 7.63 -3.42
N GLU A 20 11.80 8.25 -2.28
CA GLU A 20 10.44 8.24 -1.73
C GLU A 20 9.41 8.93 -2.65
N ARG A 21 9.86 9.77 -3.59
CA ARG A 21 9.03 10.55 -4.53
C ARG A 21 8.92 9.93 -5.92
N LEU A 22 9.59 8.79 -6.16
CA LEU A 22 9.54 8.13 -7.47
C LEU A 22 8.09 7.76 -7.82
N PRO A 23 7.64 8.03 -9.06
CA PRO A 23 6.24 7.88 -9.48
C PRO A 23 5.87 6.42 -9.79
N LEU A 24 6.24 5.51 -8.89
CA LEU A 24 6.02 4.06 -9.02
C LEU A 24 4.54 3.67 -9.07
N GLY A 25 3.61 4.57 -8.72
CA GLY A 25 2.17 4.33 -8.85
C GLY A 25 1.70 4.08 -10.29
N HIS A 26 2.50 4.41 -11.31
CA HIS A 26 2.23 4.03 -12.71
C HIS A 26 2.57 2.57 -13.01
N PHE A 27 3.42 1.93 -12.19
CA PHE A 27 3.88 0.56 -12.35
C PHE A 27 3.23 -0.32 -11.29
N ARG A 28 2.01 -0.81 -11.57
CA ARG A 28 1.17 -1.65 -10.67
C ARG A 28 1.92 -2.87 -10.06
N ARG A 29 2.99 -3.33 -10.71
CA ARG A 29 3.83 -4.45 -10.28
C ARG A 29 4.87 -4.07 -9.20
N LEU A 30 5.28 -2.80 -9.13
CA LEU A 30 6.23 -2.28 -8.13
C LEU A 30 5.52 -1.65 -6.92
N SER A 31 4.28 -1.20 -7.07
CA SER A 31 3.45 -0.64 -5.98
C SER A 31 3.06 -1.64 -4.89
N GLN A 32 3.22 -2.95 -5.14
CA GLN A 32 2.86 -4.03 -4.21
C GLN A 32 4.06 -4.57 -3.43
N VAL A 33 5.28 -4.09 -3.71
CA VAL A 33 6.46 -4.50 -2.95
C VAL A 33 6.46 -3.75 -1.63
N GLN A 34 6.04 -4.43 -0.56
CA GLN A 34 6.30 -3.94 0.80
C GLN A 34 7.80 -4.05 1.04
N VAL A 35 8.48 -2.91 1.07
CA VAL A 35 9.88 -2.89 1.49
C VAL A 35 9.89 -3.12 2.99
N VAL A 36 10.33 -4.32 3.37
CA VAL A 36 10.62 -4.64 4.77
C VAL A 36 11.89 -3.90 5.15
N VAL A 37 11.75 -2.93 6.05
CA VAL A 37 12.90 -2.26 6.65
C VAL A 37 13.43 -3.15 7.76
N ASP A 38 14.50 -3.88 7.43
CA ASP A 38 15.27 -4.65 8.41
C ASP A 38 16.45 -3.81 8.88
N SER A 39 16.60 -3.70 10.20
CA SER A 39 17.76 -3.09 10.87
C SER A 39 19.06 -3.90 10.64
N GLY A 40 18.93 -5.12 10.10
CA GLY A 40 19.99 -6.07 9.81
C GLY A 40 19.99 -7.27 10.77
N GLY A 41 19.27 -7.16 11.90
CA GLY A 41 19.18 -8.21 12.90
C GLY A 41 18.44 -9.44 12.38
N TYR A 42 17.31 -9.25 11.68
CA TYR A 42 16.53 -10.39 11.19
C TYR A 42 17.24 -11.13 10.07
N ARG A 43 17.90 -10.41 9.15
CA ARG A 43 18.72 -11.02 8.12
C ARG A 43 19.88 -11.82 8.71
N ALA A 44 20.55 -11.32 9.75
CA ALA A 44 21.62 -12.06 10.41
C ALA A 44 21.09 -13.35 11.06
N LEU A 45 19.94 -13.28 11.73
CA LEU A 45 19.27 -14.45 12.33
C LEU A 45 18.83 -15.49 11.30
N LEU A 46 18.43 -15.08 10.10
CA LEU A 46 18.14 -16.00 9.00
C LEU A 46 19.43 -16.65 8.46
N GLN A 47 20.50 -15.86 8.30
CA GLN A 47 21.75 -16.32 7.71
C GLN A 47 22.55 -17.26 8.63
N ASN A 48 22.45 -17.08 9.95
CA ASN A 48 23.13 -17.92 10.93
C ASN A 48 22.29 -19.13 11.40
N GLY A 49 21.10 -19.33 10.82
CA GLY A 49 20.22 -20.46 11.15
C GLY A 49 19.52 -20.35 12.50
N ALA A 50 19.54 -19.19 13.17
CA ALA A 50 18.84 -18.98 14.43
C ALA A 50 17.31 -18.89 14.27
N LEU A 51 16.81 -18.76 13.04
CA LEU A 51 15.39 -18.85 12.70
C LEU A 51 15.16 -20.08 11.83
N ASP A 52 14.28 -20.97 12.28
CA ASP A 52 13.76 -22.10 11.50
C ASP A 52 12.76 -21.60 10.45
N TRP A 53 13.30 -20.94 9.42
CA TRP A 53 12.51 -20.47 8.29
C TRP A 53 12.24 -21.62 7.33
N ARG A 54 10.97 -21.78 6.95
CA ARG A 54 10.53 -22.76 5.96
C ARG A 54 9.54 -22.12 4.98
N PRO A 55 9.44 -22.62 3.73
CA PRO A 55 8.35 -22.26 2.84
C PRO A 55 6.97 -22.58 3.46
N MET A 56 5.92 -21.89 2.99
CA MET A 56 4.56 -22.08 3.49
C MET A 56 4.13 -23.56 3.43
N PHE A 57 3.56 -24.06 4.52
CA PHE A 57 2.93 -25.38 4.57
C PHE A 57 1.75 -25.47 3.58
N ARG A 58 1.34 -26.68 3.20
CA ARG A 58 0.30 -26.91 2.18
C ARG A 58 -1.12 -26.89 2.73
N ALA A 59 -1.31 -27.32 3.97
CA ALA A 59 -2.62 -27.38 4.61
C ALA A 59 -2.50 -27.37 6.14
N PHE A 60 -3.57 -27.00 6.81
CA PHE A 60 -3.75 -27.27 8.24
C PHE A 60 -4.24 -28.71 8.43
N THR A 61 -3.83 -29.33 9.54
CA THR A 61 -4.43 -30.56 10.10
C THR A 61 -5.30 -30.18 11.30
N SER A 62 -5.87 -31.17 11.99
CA SER A 62 -6.65 -30.94 13.22
C SER A 62 -5.85 -30.31 14.36
N ASP A 63 -4.54 -30.51 14.36
CA ASP A 63 -3.61 -30.25 15.47
C ASP A 63 -2.30 -29.59 15.00
N GLY A 64 -2.22 -29.14 13.75
CA GLY A 64 -0.97 -28.67 13.17
C GLY A 64 -1.04 -28.37 11.68
N VAL A 65 0.06 -28.66 10.97
CA VAL A 65 0.24 -28.37 9.53
C VAL A 65 0.84 -29.54 8.76
N LEU A 66 0.54 -29.60 7.47
CA LEU A 66 1.12 -30.52 6.51
C LEU A 66 2.10 -29.80 5.59
N TRP A 67 3.37 -30.20 5.64
CA TRP A 67 4.44 -29.65 4.82
C TRP A 67 4.41 -30.17 3.38
N SER A 68 5.14 -29.50 2.50
CA SER A 68 5.19 -29.84 1.07
C SER A 68 5.83 -31.19 0.75
N ASN A 69 6.66 -31.70 1.66
CA ASN A 69 7.26 -33.04 1.61
C ASN A 69 6.34 -34.14 2.16
N GLY A 70 5.13 -33.80 2.61
CA GLY A 70 4.17 -34.74 3.18
C GLY A 70 4.33 -35.00 4.69
N GLN A 71 5.29 -34.34 5.35
CA GLN A 71 5.41 -34.45 6.81
C GLN A 71 4.37 -33.58 7.53
N SER A 72 3.80 -34.10 8.61
CA SER A 72 2.95 -33.34 9.52
C SER A 72 3.75 -32.85 10.72
N GLU A 73 3.41 -31.67 11.22
CA GLU A 73 3.98 -31.07 12.42
C GLU A 73 2.87 -30.48 13.27
N ALA A 74 2.83 -30.86 14.56
CA ALA A 74 1.88 -30.30 15.51
C ALA A 74 2.26 -28.84 15.83
N ILE A 75 1.27 -27.94 15.86
CA ILE A 75 1.48 -26.51 16.14
C ILE A 75 0.36 -26.01 17.05
N ASP A 76 0.73 -25.43 18.19
CA ASP A 76 -0.22 -24.91 19.18
C ASP A 76 -0.81 -23.54 18.80
N ALA A 77 -0.07 -22.73 18.06
CA ALA A 77 -0.46 -21.36 17.73
C ALA A 77 0.05 -20.91 16.35
N VAL A 78 -0.78 -20.15 15.65
CA VAL A 78 -0.46 -19.56 14.34
C VAL A 78 -0.65 -18.07 14.40
N ILE A 79 0.41 -17.31 14.09
CA ILE A 79 0.37 -15.85 14.02
C ILE A 79 0.32 -15.43 12.55
N PHE A 80 -0.82 -14.86 12.13
CA PHE A 80 -0.99 -14.35 10.76
C PHE A 80 -0.32 -12.98 10.59
N ALA A 81 0.96 -12.99 10.27
CA ALA A 81 1.73 -11.81 9.87
C ALA A 81 1.67 -11.54 8.34
N THR A 82 0.56 -11.89 7.69
CA THR A 82 0.40 -11.86 6.22
C THR A 82 0.01 -10.49 5.64
N GLY A 83 0.02 -9.44 6.47
CA GLY A 83 -0.36 -8.08 6.08
C GLY A 83 -1.87 -7.83 6.05
N TYR A 84 -2.26 -6.72 5.43
CA TYR A 84 -3.64 -6.22 5.40
C TYR A 84 -4.11 -5.95 3.97
N ARG A 85 -5.44 -5.89 3.78
CA ARG A 85 -6.09 -5.41 2.56
C ARG A 85 -6.90 -4.17 2.88
N SER A 86 -7.04 -3.26 1.91
CA SER A 86 -7.89 -2.07 2.06
C SER A 86 -9.34 -2.49 2.31
N ASN A 87 -9.92 -1.99 3.42
CA ASN A 87 -11.33 -2.21 3.72
C ASN A 87 -12.18 -1.08 3.12
N LEU A 88 -12.65 -1.29 1.89
CA LEU A 88 -13.40 -0.28 1.13
C LEU A 88 -14.82 -0.72 0.79
N ALA A 89 -15.34 -1.75 1.45
CA ALA A 89 -16.67 -2.29 1.17
C ALA A 89 -17.80 -1.24 1.30
N PHE A 90 -17.58 -0.17 2.07
CA PHE A 90 -18.51 0.96 2.17
C PHE A 90 -18.69 1.75 0.87
N LEU A 91 -17.82 1.55 -0.14
CA LEU A 91 -17.92 2.13 -1.47
C LEU A 91 -18.62 1.19 -2.48
N ASN A 92 -19.08 0.01 -2.04
CA ASN A 92 -19.83 -0.89 -2.90
C ASN A 92 -21.10 -0.20 -3.44
N GLY A 93 -21.41 -0.45 -4.72
CA GLY A 93 -22.53 0.20 -5.42
C GLY A 93 -22.19 1.52 -6.11
N LEU A 94 -21.06 2.16 -5.78
CA LEU A 94 -20.64 3.43 -6.38
C LEU A 94 -19.93 3.25 -7.75
N GLY A 95 -19.67 2.00 -8.16
CA GLY A 95 -18.85 1.70 -9.35
C GLY A 95 -17.36 2.09 -9.19
N ALA A 96 -16.94 2.33 -7.95
CA ALA A 96 -15.64 2.91 -7.60
C ALA A 96 -14.52 1.87 -7.42
N LEU A 97 -14.87 0.59 -7.32
CA LEU A 97 -13.97 -0.52 -7.02
C LEU A 97 -13.94 -1.55 -8.14
N ASP A 98 -12.81 -2.23 -8.32
CA ASP A 98 -12.71 -3.41 -9.18
C ASP A 98 -13.29 -4.66 -8.49
N ARG A 99 -13.32 -5.79 -9.22
CA ARG A 99 -13.82 -7.08 -8.71
C ARG A 99 -13.08 -7.63 -7.49
N PHE A 100 -11.93 -7.06 -7.14
CA PHE A 100 -11.13 -7.44 -5.98
C PHE A 100 -11.26 -6.42 -4.83
N GLY A 101 -12.18 -5.47 -4.93
CA GLY A 101 -12.40 -4.41 -3.95
C GLY A 101 -11.31 -3.33 -3.97
N GLN A 102 -10.51 -3.23 -5.04
CA GLN A 102 -9.47 -2.21 -5.15
C GLN A 102 -9.99 -0.94 -5.84
N PRO A 103 -9.57 0.26 -5.39
CA PRO A 103 -9.97 1.52 -6.02
C PRO A 103 -9.62 1.61 -7.51
N LEU A 104 -10.61 1.97 -8.32
CA LEU A 104 -10.41 2.38 -9.71
C LEU A 104 -9.97 3.85 -9.72
N GLN A 105 -8.67 4.08 -9.57
CA GLN A 105 -8.10 5.42 -9.41
C GLN A 105 -6.83 5.65 -10.21
N ARG A 106 -6.51 6.92 -10.47
CA ARG A 106 -5.20 7.37 -10.93
C ARG A 106 -4.67 8.46 -10.00
N ALA A 107 -3.52 8.22 -9.38
CA ALA A 107 -2.87 9.15 -8.45
C ALA A 107 -3.78 9.67 -7.30
N GLY A 108 -4.71 8.85 -6.83
CA GLY A 108 -5.70 9.19 -5.80
C GLY A 108 -7.00 9.80 -6.31
N VAL A 109 -7.18 10.00 -7.61
CA VAL A 109 -8.44 10.52 -8.18
C VAL A 109 -9.23 9.37 -8.79
N SER A 110 -10.51 9.25 -8.45
CA SER A 110 -11.38 8.21 -9.01
C SER A 110 -11.53 8.32 -10.53
N LEU A 111 -11.52 7.19 -11.21
CA LEU A 111 -11.73 7.08 -12.65
C LEU A 111 -13.20 6.94 -13.04
N THR A 112 -14.04 6.50 -12.11
CA THR A 112 -15.44 6.15 -12.36
C THR A 112 -16.43 7.04 -11.64
N THR A 113 -16.02 7.67 -10.53
CA THR A 113 -16.89 8.52 -9.71
C THR A 113 -16.32 9.94 -9.62
N PRO A 114 -16.85 10.91 -10.38
CA PRO A 114 -16.43 12.30 -10.28
C PRO A 114 -16.56 12.82 -8.84
N GLY A 115 -15.59 13.62 -8.38
CA GLY A 115 -15.57 14.15 -7.02
C GLY A 115 -15.07 13.18 -5.94
N LEU A 116 -14.83 11.91 -6.25
CA LEU A 116 -14.26 10.94 -5.32
C LEU A 116 -12.72 10.93 -5.37
N GLY A 117 -12.09 11.04 -4.20
CA GLY A 117 -10.64 10.93 -4.01
C GLY A 117 -10.28 9.86 -2.98
N TYR A 118 -9.08 9.31 -3.12
CA TYR A 118 -8.49 8.31 -2.24
C TYR A 118 -7.14 8.80 -1.73
N VAL A 119 -6.81 8.51 -0.48
CA VAL A 119 -5.54 8.90 0.14
C VAL A 119 -5.03 7.74 1.01
N GLY A 120 -3.71 7.57 1.09
CA GLY A 120 -3.09 6.56 1.94
C GLY A 120 -3.01 5.17 1.34
N LEU A 121 -3.28 5.01 0.04
CA LEU A 121 -3.18 3.70 -0.62
C LEU A 121 -1.70 3.33 -0.86
N GLN A 122 -1.37 2.05 -0.74
CA GLN A 122 -0.04 1.55 -1.08
C GLN A 122 0.26 1.82 -2.56
N GLY A 123 1.39 2.49 -2.82
CA GLY A 123 1.80 2.90 -4.17
C GLY A 123 0.79 3.78 -4.90
N GLN A 124 -0.03 4.55 -4.18
CA GLN A 124 -1.03 5.45 -4.78
C GLN A 124 -0.44 6.42 -5.80
N ARG A 125 0.63 7.10 -5.40
CA ARG A 125 1.41 8.04 -6.21
C ARG A 125 2.88 7.73 -6.12
N THR A 126 3.35 7.50 -4.90
CA THR A 126 4.76 7.24 -4.59
C THR A 126 4.92 6.06 -3.64
N PHE A 127 6.16 5.67 -3.38
CA PHE A 127 6.46 4.59 -2.45
C PHE A 127 6.01 4.92 -1.00
N ALA A 128 6.05 6.20 -0.63
CA ALA A 128 5.70 6.67 0.71
C ALA A 128 4.18 6.92 0.91
N SER A 129 3.34 6.70 -0.10
CA SER A 129 1.91 7.04 -0.08
C SER A 129 1.14 6.49 1.13
N ALA A 130 1.43 5.26 1.56
CA ALA A 130 0.79 4.61 2.71
C ALA A 130 1.55 4.80 4.03
N THR A 131 2.31 5.89 4.16
CA THR A 131 3.10 6.20 5.36
C THR A 131 2.73 7.58 5.90
N LEU A 132 2.90 7.81 7.20
CA LEU A 132 2.68 9.13 7.81
C LEU A 132 3.55 10.23 7.16
N ARG A 133 4.75 9.87 6.68
CA ARG A 133 5.67 10.80 6.02
C ARG A 133 5.19 11.22 4.61
N GLY A 134 4.62 10.30 3.84
CA GLY A 134 4.27 10.55 2.44
C GLY A 134 2.81 10.95 2.19
N VAL A 135 1.88 10.52 3.06
CA VAL A 135 0.43 10.66 2.84
C VAL A 135 -0.02 12.12 2.68
N GLY A 136 0.65 13.07 3.34
CA GLY A 136 0.32 14.50 3.24
C GLY A 136 0.48 15.07 1.83
N LEU A 137 1.50 14.64 1.08
CA LEU A 137 1.70 15.08 -0.31
C LEU A 137 0.62 14.52 -1.25
N ASP A 138 0.08 13.35 -0.93
CA ASP A 138 -1.01 12.72 -1.69
C ASP A 138 -2.33 13.42 -1.41
N ALA A 139 -2.62 13.72 -0.15
CA ALA A 139 -3.77 14.53 0.23
C ALA A 139 -3.76 15.88 -0.49
N ALA A 140 -2.63 16.60 -0.46
CA ALA A 140 -2.50 17.90 -1.11
C ALA A 140 -2.77 17.82 -2.63
N TYR A 141 -2.24 16.78 -3.28
CA TYR A 141 -2.49 16.53 -4.70
C TYR A 141 -3.98 16.25 -4.98
N VAL A 142 -4.60 15.33 -4.24
CA VAL A 142 -6.01 14.95 -4.43
C VAL A 142 -6.93 16.14 -4.20
N VAL A 143 -6.73 16.90 -3.13
CA VAL A 143 -7.49 18.12 -2.84
C VAL A 143 -7.37 19.14 -3.96
N SER A 144 -6.17 19.36 -4.53
CA SER A 144 -6.00 20.29 -5.65
C SER A 144 -6.83 19.88 -6.88
N ARG A 145 -6.94 18.58 -7.15
CA ARG A 145 -7.74 18.04 -8.27
C ARG A 145 -9.23 18.17 -8.01
N LEU A 146 -9.68 17.87 -6.78
CA LEU A 146 -11.07 18.01 -6.39
C LEU A 146 -11.54 19.47 -6.37
N ARG A 147 -10.70 20.41 -5.89
CA ARG A 147 -11.01 21.85 -5.94
C ARG A 147 -11.24 22.34 -7.38
N ARG A 148 -10.41 21.90 -8.33
CA ARG A 148 -10.61 22.23 -9.75
C ARG A 148 -11.92 21.66 -10.29
N TYR A 149 -12.26 20.42 -9.93
CA TYR A 149 -13.54 19.81 -10.31
C TYR A 149 -14.73 20.62 -9.78
N LEU A 150 -14.72 20.96 -8.48
CA LEU A 150 -15.79 21.75 -7.85
C LEU A 150 -15.94 23.14 -8.49
N TRP A 151 -14.81 23.80 -8.78
CA TRP A 151 -14.84 25.11 -9.45
C TRP A 151 -15.55 25.05 -10.80
N HIS A 152 -15.23 24.05 -11.63
CA HIS A 152 -15.90 23.87 -12.92
C HIS A 152 -17.37 23.50 -12.77
N SER A 153 -17.74 22.63 -11.83
CA SER A 153 -19.15 22.26 -11.63
C SER A 153 -20.01 23.46 -11.20
N HIS A 154 -19.47 24.39 -10.42
CA HIS A 154 -20.20 25.61 -10.03
C HIS A 154 -20.36 26.61 -11.19
N GLN A 155 -19.39 26.72 -12.09
CA GLN A 155 -19.51 27.58 -13.28
C GLN A 155 -20.54 27.04 -14.29
N PHE A 156 -20.64 25.72 -14.46
CA PHE A 156 -21.66 25.11 -15.31
C PHE A 156 -23.08 25.28 -14.74
N ALA A 157 -23.26 25.19 -13.42
CA ALA A 157 -24.56 25.40 -12.78
C ALA A 157 -25.02 26.87 -12.86
N GLY A 158 -24.10 27.84 -12.73
CA GLY A 158 -24.41 29.27 -12.83
C GLY A 158 -24.82 29.73 -14.24
N ASN A 159 -24.23 29.15 -15.30
CA ASN A 159 -24.57 29.49 -16.68
C ASN A 159 -25.90 28.91 -17.18
N GLN A 160 -26.49 27.93 -16.49
CA GLN A 160 -27.80 27.37 -16.86
C GLN A 160 -29.00 28.12 -16.24
N GLN A 161 -28.78 29.10 -15.36
CA GLN A 161 -29.85 29.91 -14.75
C GLN A 161 -30.04 31.29 -15.39
N VAL A 162 -29.30 31.62 -16.45
CA VAL A 162 -29.35 32.93 -17.13
C VAL A 162 -29.79 32.80 -18.61
N GLY A 163 -30.49 31.70 -18.94
CA GLY A 163 -31.03 31.45 -20.28
C GLY A 163 -32.55 31.41 -20.28
#